data_AF-A0A4R0L1Y5-F1
#
_entry.id   AF-A0A4R0L1Y5-F1
#
_cell.length_a   1.000
_cell.length_b   1.000
_cell.length_c   1.000
_cell.angle_alpha   90.00
_cell.angle_beta   90.00
_cell.angle_gamma   90.00
#
_symmetry.space_group_name_H-M   'P 1'
#
loop_
_entity.id
_entity.type
_entity.pdbx_description
1 polymer ?
#
loop_
_entity_poly.entity_id
_entity_poly.type
_entity_poly.pdbx_seq_one_letter_code
_entity_poly.pdbx_strand_id
1 'polypeptide(L)'
;MLAVAPHVAEHIPDAGVYFVDWAIQDLPADRAREVESAVNGRRCQNGWFPLESLDSIGSRGYWRGPLTYLARMTADDTTILQEWSTNGLGGDDESRIEATVNHLLCQQGHAAAATWAVAVRPKTYLDAALLGDRLAAAWEYNLGSIRSKDVAKSVRRWNR
;
A
#
# COMPACT_ATOMS: atom_id res chain seq x y z
N MET A 1 -16.72 -6.89 -4.09
CA MET A 1 -15.73 -6.00 -3.45
C MET A 1 -16.25 -5.58 -2.09
N LEU A 2 -15.38 -5.44 -1.10
CA LEU A 2 -15.73 -5.09 0.27
C LEU A 2 -15.93 -3.57 0.39
N ALA A 3 -17.04 -3.17 1.01
CA ALA A 3 -17.32 -1.77 1.32
C ALA A 3 -16.45 -1.32 2.49
N VAL A 4 -15.63 -0.29 2.27
CA VAL A 4 -14.72 0.25 3.29
C VAL A 4 -15.52 1.02 4.33
N ALA A 5 -15.29 0.74 5.61
CA ALA A 5 -15.97 1.44 6.68
C ALA A 5 -15.39 2.88 6.83
N PRO A 6 -16.23 3.93 6.95
CA PRO A 6 -15.76 5.31 7.03
C PRO A 6 -14.76 5.56 8.16
N HIS A 7 -15.04 5.05 9.36
CA HIS A 7 -14.17 5.17 10.53
C HIS A 7 -12.82 4.46 10.38
N VAL A 8 -12.69 3.50 9.46
CA VAL A 8 -11.39 2.89 9.12
C VAL A 8 -10.69 3.73 8.05
N ALA A 9 -11.41 4.15 7.01
CA ALA A 9 -10.87 4.97 5.92
C ALA A 9 -10.27 6.30 6.41
N GLU A 10 -10.81 6.88 7.48
CA GLU A 10 -10.29 8.10 8.11
C GLU A 10 -8.87 7.95 8.68
N HIS A 11 -8.47 6.73 9.05
CA HIS A 11 -7.20 6.46 9.73
C HIS A 11 -6.17 5.76 8.84
N ILE A 12 -6.62 4.98 7.85
CA ILE A 12 -5.71 4.23 7.00
C ILE A 12 -5.25 5.13 5.85
N PRO A 13 -3.95 5.37 5.67
CA PRO A 13 -3.46 6.12 4.52
C PRO A 13 -3.51 5.25 3.25
N ASP A 14 -3.76 5.87 2.09
CA ASP A 14 -3.72 5.18 0.79
C ASP A 14 -2.30 5.19 0.23
N ALA A 15 -1.72 4.00 0.01
CA ALA A 15 -0.35 3.85 -0.50
C ALA A 15 -0.15 4.52 -1.87
N GLY A 16 -1.16 4.50 -2.74
CA GLY A 16 -1.09 5.16 -4.03
C GLY A 16 -1.02 6.68 -3.90
N VAL A 17 -1.85 7.28 -3.04
CA VAL A 17 -1.84 8.73 -2.76
C VAL A 17 -0.50 9.13 -2.15
N TYR A 18 -0.11 8.43 -1.08
CA TYR A 18 1.13 8.71 -0.35
C TYR A 18 2.35 8.67 -1.29
N PHE A 19 2.44 7.64 -2.12
CA PHE A 19 3.53 7.50 -3.07
C PHE A 19 3.54 8.59 -4.14
N VAL A 20 2.38 8.96 -4.69
CA VAL A 20 2.27 10.03 -5.68
C VAL A 20 2.75 11.35 -5.08
N ASP A 21 2.26 11.72 -3.90
CA ASP A 21 2.62 12.96 -3.21
C ASP A 21 4.13 13.04 -2.94
N TRP A 22 4.76 11.91 -2.63
CA TRP A 22 6.21 11.81 -2.48
C TRP A 22 6.96 11.85 -3.82
N ALA A 23 6.51 11.10 -4.83
CA ALA A 23 7.25 10.88 -6.06
C ALA A 23 7.29 12.11 -6.99
N ILE A 24 6.30 13.01 -6.90
CA ILE A 24 6.15 14.13 -7.84
C ILE A 24 6.78 15.44 -7.39
N GLN A 25 7.25 15.55 -6.15
CA GLN A 25 7.69 16.83 -5.54
C GLN A 25 8.71 17.60 -6.39
N ASP A 26 9.61 16.89 -7.06
CA ASP A 26 10.69 17.46 -7.88
C ASP A 26 10.52 17.16 -9.38
N LEU A 27 9.31 16.81 -9.84
CA LEU A 27 9.04 16.46 -11.23
C LEU A 27 8.33 17.59 -12.00
N PRO A 28 8.64 17.78 -13.30
CA PRO A 28 7.82 18.59 -14.19
C PRO A 28 6.38 18.05 -14.26
N ALA A 29 5.40 18.94 -14.43
CA ALA A 29 3.96 18.61 -14.36
C ALA A 29 3.54 17.47 -15.29
N ASP A 30 4.09 17.41 -16.50
CA ASP A 30 3.86 16.36 -17.48
C ASP A 30 4.36 14.99 -17.00
N ARG A 31 5.50 14.95 -16.29
CA ARG A 31 6.02 13.70 -15.69
C ARG A 31 5.29 13.32 -14.41
N ALA A 32 4.86 14.30 -13.61
CA ALA A 32 4.02 14.07 -12.45
C ALA A 32 2.71 13.37 -12.84
N ARG A 33 2.03 13.88 -13.88
CA ARG A 33 0.80 13.28 -14.44
C ARG A 33 0.99 11.85 -14.93
N GLU A 34 2.14 11.52 -15.50
CA GLU A 34 2.45 10.15 -15.91
C GLU A 34 2.49 9.20 -14.71
N VAL A 35 3.14 9.61 -13.61
CA VAL A 35 3.19 8.82 -12.36
C VAL A 35 1.79 8.68 -11.76
N GLU A 36 1.06 9.78 -11.64
CA GLU A 36 -0.33 9.79 -11.16
C GLU A 36 -1.22 8.85 -11.98
N SER A 37 -1.18 8.95 -13.31
CA SER A 37 -1.98 8.10 -14.20
C SER A 37 -1.60 6.63 -14.06
N ALA A 38 -0.33 6.32 -13.84
CA ALA A 38 0.14 4.95 -13.65
C ALA A 38 -0.43 4.34 -12.36
N VAL A 39 -0.42 5.12 -11.27
CA VAL A 39 -0.93 4.68 -9.97
C VAL A 39 -2.46 4.58 -10.01
N ASN A 40 -3.14 5.64 -10.46
CA ASN A 40 -4.59 5.70 -10.51
C ASN A 40 -5.20 4.67 -11.47
N GLY A 41 -4.53 4.36 -12.58
CA GLY A 41 -4.97 3.32 -13.52
C GLY A 41 -4.92 1.89 -12.96
N ARG A 42 -4.32 1.68 -11.79
CA ARG A 42 -4.24 0.38 -11.09
C ARG A 42 -5.17 0.27 -9.89
N ARG A 43 -5.88 1.35 -9.54
CA ARG A 43 -6.84 1.34 -8.42
C ARG A 43 -7.96 0.34 -8.68
N CYS A 44 -8.39 -0.31 -7.62
CA CYS A 44 -9.53 -1.22 -7.68
C CYS A 44 -10.85 -0.43 -7.50
N GLN A 45 -12.00 -1.07 -7.67
CA GLN A 45 -13.30 -0.36 -7.78
C GLN A 45 -13.71 0.41 -6.51
N ASN A 46 -13.15 0.08 -5.35
CA ASN A 46 -13.37 0.80 -4.09
C ASN A 46 -12.49 2.06 -3.98
N GLY A 47 -11.69 2.35 -5.01
CA GLY A 47 -10.81 3.52 -5.08
C GLY A 47 -9.43 3.33 -4.43
N TRP A 48 -9.15 2.20 -3.79
CA TRP A 48 -7.87 1.95 -3.12
C TRP A 48 -6.83 1.33 -4.04
N PHE A 49 -5.56 1.44 -3.66
CA PHE A 49 -4.47 0.82 -4.40
C PHE A 49 -4.26 -0.66 -3.98
N PRO A 50 -4.42 -1.64 -4.88
CA PRO A 50 -4.22 -3.07 -4.58
C PRO A 50 -2.73 -3.47 -4.71
N LEU A 51 -2.17 -4.18 -3.72
CA LEU A 51 -0.74 -4.55 -3.77
C LEU A 51 -0.40 -5.58 -4.85
N GLU A 52 -1.34 -6.44 -5.27
CA GLU A 52 -1.12 -7.40 -6.36
C GLU A 52 -0.74 -6.69 -7.68
N SER A 53 -1.16 -5.44 -7.86
CA SER A 53 -0.80 -4.64 -9.04
C SER A 53 0.72 -4.43 -9.18
N LEU A 54 1.50 -4.69 -8.12
CA LEU A 54 2.95 -4.59 -8.06
C LEU A 54 3.68 -5.91 -8.32
N ASP A 55 3.01 -7.07 -8.29
CA ASP A 55 3.64 -8.39 -8.42
C ASP A 55 4.36 -8.58 -9.78
N SER A 56 3.81 -7.96 -10.82
CA SER A 56 4.40 -7.97 -12.17
C SER A 56 5.70 -7.16 -12.29
N ILE A 57 6.00 -6.31 -11.32
CA ILE A 57 7.13 -5.36 -11.36
C ILE A 57 8.44 -6.05 -10.93
N GLY A 58 8.36 -7.07 -10.08
CA GLY A 58 9.52 -7.83 -9.59
C GLY A 58 10.03 -8.95 -10.51
N SER A 59 9.20 -9.45 -11.44
CA SER A 59 9.43 -10.74 -12.11
C SER A 59 10.13 -10.70 -13.46
N ARG A 60 10.37 -9.52 -14.07
CA ARG A 60 10.90 -9.43 -15.45
C ARG A 60 11.81 -8.24 -15.75
N GLY A 61 12.86 -7.97 -14.98
CA GLY A 61 13.86 -6.95 -15.36
C GLY A 61 13.31 -5.51 -15.52
N TYR A 62 12.04 -5.27 -15.14
CA TYR A 62 11.31 -4.00 -15.17
C TYR A 62 11.63 -3.10 -13.98
N TRP A 63 12.81 -3.27 -13.38
CA TRP A 63 13.37 -2.46 -12.29
C TRP A 63 13.64 -0.98 -12.68
N ARG A 64 12.94 -0.43 -13.68
CA ARG A 64 13.27 0.84 -14.33
C ARG A 64 12.18 1.91 -14.28
N GLY A 65 10.99 1.62 -13.75
CA GLY A 65 9.90 2.58 -13.62
C GLY A 65 9.65 3.05 -12.19
N PRO A 66 8.94 4.17 -11.99
CA PRO A 66 8.65 4.74 -10.66
C PRO A 66 7.92 3.77 -9.72
N LEU A 67 7.10 2.86 -10.24
CA LEU A 67 6.34 1.89 -9.45
C LEU A 67 7.21 0.86 -8.70
N THR A 68 8.50 0.72 -9.04
CA THR A 68 9.43 -0.10 -8.24
C THR A 68 9.67 0.51 -6.86
N TYR A 69 9.61 1.85 -6.75
CA TYR A 69 9.72 2.55 -5.49
C TYR A 69 8.44 2.42 -4.67
N LEU A 70 7.27 2.38 -5.31
CA LEU A 70 6.01 2.03 -4.65
C LEU A 70 6.06 0.60 -4.08
N ALA A 71 6.52 -0.39 -4.87
CA ALA A 71 6.72 -1.76 -4.37
C ALA A 71 7.71 -1.85 -3.21
N ARG A 72 8.76 -1.01 -3.23
CA ARG A 72 9.71 -0.92 -2.12
C ARG A 72 9.12 -0.23 -0.89
N MET A 73 8.31 0.80 -1.08
CA MET A 73 7.61 1.52 -0.01
C MET A 73 6.70 0.55 0.76
N THR A 74 5.94 -0.27 0.04
CA THR A 74 4.93 -1.18 0.60
C THR A 74 5.48 -2.57 0.97
N ALA A 75 6.80 -2.74 1.06
CA ALA A 75 7.42 -4.06 1.23
C ALA A 75 7.05 -4.73 2.57
N ASP A 76 6.80 -3.93 3.60
CA ASP A 76 6.47 -4.41 4.95
C ASP A 76 4.96 -4.45 5.23
N ASP A 77 4.13 -3.98 4.29
CA ASP A 77 2.70 -3.75 4.53
C ASP A 77 1.95 -5.03 4.88
N THR A 78 2.27 -6.15 4.21
CA THR A 78 1.69 -7.45 4.53
C THR A 78 2.00 -7.84 5.97
N THR A 79 3.26 -7.74 6.39
CA THR A 79 3.70 -8.08 7.74
C THR A 79 3.03 -7.19 8.79
N ILE A 80 3.07 -5.87 8.59
CA ILE A 80 2.45 -4.89 9.51
C ILE A 80 0.96 -5.19 9.70
N LEU A 81 0.25 -5.44 8.60
CA LEU A 81 -1.18 -5.67 8.64
C LEU A 81 -1.52 -7.03 9.27
N GLN A 82 -0.75 -8.07 8.99
CA GLN A 82 -0.90 -9.39 9.60
C GLN A 82 -0.69 -9.29 11.11
N GLU A 83 0.46 -8.80 11.58
CA GLU A 83 0.77 -8.64 13.01
C GLU A 83 -0.28 -7.82 13.77
N TRP A 84 -0.76 -6.73 13.18
CA TRP A 84 -1.83 -5.92 13.76
C TRP A 84 -3.14 -6.73 13.82
N SER A 85 -3.53 -7.38 12.72
CA SER A 85 -4.80 -8.09 12.61
C SER A 85 -4.87 -9.35 13.46
N THR A 86 -3.73 -9.98 13.77
CA THR A 86 -3.66 -11.24 14.53
C THR A 86 -3.26 -11.05 15.98
N ASN A 87 -2.99 -9.82 16.43
CA ASN A 87 -2.57 -9.55 17.81
C ASN A 87 -3.44 -10.29 18.83
N GLY A 88 -2.81 -11.13 19.67
CA GLY A 88 -3.49 -11.93 20.70
C GLY A 88 -4.19 -13.19 20.21
N LEU A 89 -3.96 -13.61 18.96
CA LEU A 89 -4.37 -14.91 18.43
C LEU A 89 -3.19 -15.90 18.42
N GLY A 90 -3.52 -17.16 18.19
CA GLY A 90 -2.54 -18.21 17.92
C GLY A 90 -3.18 -19.36 17.15
N GLY A 91 -2.36 -20.16 16.46
CA GLY A 91 -2.81 -21.38 15.78
C GLY A 91 -3.72 -21.11 14.59
N ASP A 92 -4.75 -21.94 14.39
CA ASP A 92 -5.58 -21.92 13.18
C ASP A 92 -6.33 -20.59 12.97
N ASP A 93 -6.73 -19.91 14.05
CA ASP A 93 -7.42 -18.62 13.97
C ASP A 93 -6.50 -17.50 13.48
N GLU A 94 -5.23 -17.52 13.89
CA GLU A 94 -4.19 -16.62 13.40
C GLU A 94 -4.00 -16.82 11.90
N SER A 95 -3.68 -18.05 11.47
CA SER A 95 -3.41 -18.36 10.06
C SER A 95 -4.57 -18.00 9.13
N ARG A 96 -5.82 -18.22 9.57
CA ARG A 96 -7.00 -17.85 8.76
C ARG A 96 -7.13 -16.34 8.57
N ILE A 97 -6.87 -15.56 9.63
CA ILE A 97 -6.95 -14.10 9.56
C ILE A 97 -5.82 -13.56 8.70
N GLU A 98 -4.59 -14.03 8.88
CA GLU A 98 -3.44 -13.63 8.06
C GLU A 98 -3.70 -13.84 6.56
N ALA A 99 -4.21 -15.03 6.21
CA ALA A 99 -4.50 -15.37 4.82
C ALA A 99 -5.57 -14.45 4.22
N THR A 100 -6.64 -14.17 4.98
CA THR A 100 -7.76 -13.35 4.48
C THR A 100 -7.37 -11.88 4.37
N VAL A 101 -6.67 -11.36 5.37
CA VAL A 101 -6.16 -9.98 5.39
C VAL A 101 -5.17 -9.77 4.25
N ASN A 102 -4.23 -10.69 4.04
CA ASN A 102 -3.30 -10.62 2.91
C ASN A 102 -4.03 -10.68 1.57
N HIS A 103 -5.00 -11.58 1.42
CA HIS A 103 -5.81 -11.65 0.20
C HIS A 103 -6.54 -10.33 -0.09
N LEU A 104 -7.16 -9.72 0.93
CA LEU A 104 -7.85 -8.44 0.78
C LEU A 104 -6.89 -7.28 0.50
N LEU A 105 -5.72 -7.24 1.15
CA LEU A 105 -4.69 -6.24 0.92
C LEU A 105 -4.23 -6.27 -0.54
N CYS A 106 -3.92 -7.47 -1.05
CA CYS A 106 -3.48 -7.67 -2.42
C CYS A 106 -4.54 -7.30 -3.45
N GLN A 107 -5.82 -7.62 -3.21
CA GLN A 107 -6.90 -7.44 -4.18
C GLN A 107 -7.62 -6.09 -4.09
N GLN A 108 -7.69 -5.51 -2.88
CA GLN A 108 -8.63 -4.43 -2.55
C GLN A 108 -8.00 -3.31 -1.70
N GLY A 109 -6.72 -3.41 -1.34
CA GLY A 109 -5.96 -2.39 -0.61
C GLY A 109 -6.16 -2.41 0.91
N HIS A 110 -5.38 -1.57 1.60
CA HIS A 110 -5.25 -1.56 3.06
C HIS A 110 -6.57 -1.36 3.80
N ALA A 111 -7.38 -0.38 3.38
CA ALA A 111 -8.60 -0.05 4.11
C ALA A 111 -9.67 -1.16 4.02
N ALA A 112 -9.73 -1.91 2.92
CA ALA A 112 -10.63 -3.06 2.80
C ALA A 112 -10.20 -4.19 3.75
N ALA A 113 -8.91 -4.49 3.79
CA ALA A 113 -8.37 -5.50 4.68
C ALA A 113 -8.53 -5.12 6.17
N ALA A 114 -8.26 -3.86 6.52
CA ALA A 114 -8.47 -3.33 7.87
C ALA A 114 -9.96 -3.33 8.27
N THR A 115 -10.86 -2.92 7.36
CA THR A 115 -12.31 -2.96 7.60
C THR A 115 -12.78 -4.37 7.93
N TRP A 116 -12.33 -5.36 7.15
CA TRP A 116 -12.66 -6.75 7.40
C TRP A 116 -12.15 -7.22 8.76
N ALA A 117 -10.88 -6.96 9.08
CA ALA A 117 -10.26 -7.38 10.34
C ALA A 117 -11.00 -6.81 11.56
N VAL A 118 -11.35 -5.52 11.54
CA VAL A 118 -12.15 -4.87 12.60
C VAL A 118 -13.52 -5.55 12.74
N ALA A 119 -14.18 -5.85 11.63
CA ALA A 119 -15.51 -6.47 11.64
C ALA A 119 -15.49 -7.90 12.20
N VAL A 120 -14.47 -8.70 11.90
CA VAL A 120 -14.37 -10.09 12.38
C VAL A 120 -13.72 -10.22 13.77
N ARG A 121 -13.05 -9.17 14.27
CA ARG A 121 -12.43 -9.13 15.60
C ARG A 121 -12.98 -8.01 16.52
N PRO A 122 -14.30 -7.92 16.73
CA PRO A 122 -14.90 -6.79 17.46
C PRO A 122 -14.50 -6.72 18.94
N LYS A 123 -14.07 -7.83 19.55
CA LYS A 123 -13.69 -7.89 20.98
C LYS A 123 -12.23 -7.49 21.26
N THR A 124 -11.39 -7.40 20.23
CA THR A 124 -9.97 -7.11 20.38
C THR A 124 -9.69 -5.61 20.36
N TYR A 125 -10.65 -4.78 19.93
CA TYR A 125 -10.46 -3.33 19.77
C TYR A 125 -9.22 -3.01 18.93
N LEU A 126 -9.20 -3.53 17.71
CA LEU A 126 -8.15 -3.20 16.74
C LEU A 126 -8.17 -1.70 16.45
N ASP A 127 -7.11 -1.00 16.87
CA ASP A 127 -6.96 0.44 16.67
C ASP A 127 -6.48 0.72 15.24
N ALA A 128 -7.35 1.31 14.42
CA ALA A 128 -7.04 1.67 13.04
C ALA A 128 -6.07 2.86 12.95
N ALA A 129 -6.06 3.77 13.93
CA ALA A 129 -5.11 4.88 13.96
C ALA A 129 -3.69 4.37 14.17
N LEU A 130 -3.51 3.44 15.10
CA LEU A 130 -2.21 2.79 15.33
C LEU A 130 -1.70 2.06 14.08
N LEU A 131 -2.59 1.41 13.32
CA LEU A 131 -2.22 0.78 12.05
C LEU A 131 -1.79 1.85 11.02
N GLY A 132 -2.54 2.93 10.89
CA GLY A 132 -2.22 4.03 9.98
C GLY A 132 -0.85 4.63 10.27
N ASP A 133 -0.54 4.92 11.54
CA ASP A 133 0.75 5.45 11.97
C ASP A 133 1.90 4.49 11.66
N ARG A 134 1.71 3.18 11.89
CA ARG A 134 2.72 2.16 11.57
C ARG A 134 3.01 2.06 10.07
N LEU A 135 1.96 2.10 9.25
CA LEU A 135 2.11 2.10 7.79
C LEU A 135 2.88 3.34 7.31
N ALA A 136 2.47 4.52 7.75
CA ALA A 136 3.12 5.77 7.39
C ALA A 136 4.61 5.77 7.80
N ALA A 137 4.92 5.37 9.03
CA ALA A 137 6.29 5.29 9.51
C ALA A 137 7.16 4.30 8.70
N ALA A 138 6.61 3.14 8.32
CA ALA A 138 7.31 2.18 7.48
C ALA A 138 7.56 2.73 6.07
N TRP A 139 6.58 3.42 5.49
CA TRP A 139 6.72 4.06 4.18
C TRP A 139 7.78 5.16 4.18
N GLU A 140 7.77 6.03 5.20
CA GLU A 140 8.82 7.05 5.41
C GLU A 140 10.20 6.42 5.52
N TYR A 141 10.33 5.34 6.28
CA TYR A 141 11.59 4.62 6.43
C TYR A 141 12.07 4.03 5.08
N ASN A 142 11.18 3.33 4.39
CA ASN A 142 11.50 2.66 3.12
C ASN A 142 11.86 3.66 2.01
N LEU A 143 11.17 4.81 1.98
CA LEU A 143 11.42 5.89 1.04
C LEU A 143 12.59 6.79 1.42
N GLY A 144 12.91 6.93 2.72
CA GLY A 144 13.97 7.82 3.21
C GLY A 144 15.37 7.49 2.67
N SER A 145 15.56 6.27 2.16
CA SER A 145 16.79 5.86 1.47
C SER A 145 16.83 6.21 -0.03
N ILE A 146 15.73 6.68 -0.61
CA ILE A 146 15.60 6.99 -2.04
C ILE A 146 15.71 8.49 -2.26
N ARG A 147 16.58 8.89 -3.19
CA ARG A 147 16.77 10.29 -3.54
C ARG A 147 15.79 10.67 -4.66
N SER A 148 15.21 11.86 -4.62
CA SER A 148 14.28 12.35 -5.66
C SER A 148 14.88 12.26 -7.07
N LYS A 149 16.19 12.47 -7.22
CA LYS A 149 16.89 12.33 -8.51
C LYS A 149 16.82 10.93 -9.11
N ASP A 150 16.75 9.89 -8.28
CA ASP A 150 16.68 8.51 -8.73
C ASP A 150 15.27 8.20 -9.27
N VAL A 151 14.24 8.79 -8.64
CA VAL A 151 12.85 8.78 -9.14
C VAL A 151 12.77 9.48 -10.50
N ALA A 152 13.24 10.73 -10.60
CA ALA A 152 13.22 11.48 -11.86
C ALA A 152 13.96 10.74 -13.00
N LYS A 153 15.09 10.09 -12.68
CA LYS A 153 15.84 9.26 -13.61
C LYS A 153 15.05 8.03 -14.05
N SER A 154 14.30 7.38 -13.14
CA SER A 154 13.44 6.24 -13.47
C SER A 154 12.31 6.64 -14.41
N VAL A 155 11.59 7.73 -14.13
CA VAL A 155 10.48 8.21 -14.98
C VAL A 155 10.98 8.57 -16.38
N ARG A 156 12.13 9.24 -16.49
CA ARG A 156 12.74 9.55 -17.80
C ARG A 156 13.08 8.30 -18.61
N ARG A 157 13.52 7.23 -17.96
CA ARG A 157 13.93 5.96 -18.62
C ARG A 157 12.75 5.07 -18.94
N TRP A 158 11.65 5.22 -18.22
CA TRP A 158 10.44 4.43 -18.41
C TRP A 158 9.74 4.74 -19.75
N ASN A 159 9.84 5.98 -20.23
CA ASN A 159 9.22 6.45 -21.46
C ASN A 159 10.15 6.43 -22.70
N ARG A 160 11.25 5.68 -22.65
CA ARG A 160 12.19 5.48 -23.77
C ARG A 160 12.26 4.01 -24.13
#